data_AF-A0A7C5C6P5-F1
#
_entry.id   AF-A0A7C5C6P5-F1
#
_cell.length_a   1.000
_cell.length_b   1.000
_cell.length_c   1.000
_cell.angle_alpha   90.00
_cell.angle_beta   90.00
_cell.angle_gamma   90.00
#
_symmetry.space_group_name_H-M   'P 1'
#
loop_
_entity.id
_entity.type
_entity.pdbx_description
1 polymer ?
#
loop_
_entity_poly.entity_id
_entity_poly.type
_entity_poly.pdbx_seq_one_letter_code
_entity_poly.pdbx_strand_id
1 'polypeptide(L)'
;MIDHRRNAPQGAGVGFPGCGGKTVNILALDTATELLSVALRNSEGTFYTEMDGPPRHSERLMELADQLCAQARFDRRALNLVACMAGPGSFTGLRIGFSAAKGIATAL
;
A
#
# COMPACT_ATOMS: atom_id res chain seq x y z
N MET A 1 -14.40 -15.38 -7.64
CA MET A 1 -14.10 -14.67 -8.89
C MET A 1 -13.41 -13.39 -8.48
N ILE A 2 -12.08 -13.41 -8.38
CA ILE A 2 -11.28 -12.29 -7.87
C ILE A 2 -11.14 -11.31 -9.05
N ASP A 3 -11.84 -10.19 -8.98
CA ASP A 3 -11.80 -9.18 -10.04
C ASP A 3 -10.50 -8.37 -9.93
N HIS A 4 -9.55 -8.66 -10.80
CA HIS A 4 -8.27 -7.95 -10.91
C HIS A 4 -8.38 -6.64 -11.73
N ARG A 5 -9.56 -6.08 -11.93
CA ARG A 5 -9.73 -4.91 -12.81
C ARG A 5 -9.90 -3.61 -12.03
N ARG A 6 -8.81 -2.81 -12.02
CA ARG A 6 -8.78 -1.45 -12.59
C ARG A 6 -7.37 -0.86 -12.50
N ASN A 7 -6.57 -1.06 -13.55
CA ASN A 7 -5.40 -0.23 -13.83
C ASN A 7 -5.90 1.11 -14.41
N ALA A 8 -6.38 2.00 -13.56
CA ALA A 8 -6.88 3.31 -13.99
C ALA A 8 -5.72 4.34 -13.97
N PRO A 9 -5.37 4.96 -15.11
CA PRO A 9 -4.53 6.15 -15.11
C PRO A 9 -5.42 7.33 -14.73
N GLN A 10 -5.44 7.74 -13.47
CA GLN A 10 -6.00 9.05 -13.09
C GLN A 10 -5.68 9.43 -11.65
N GLY A 11 -5.03 10.57 -11.50
CA GLY A 11 -4.76 11.22 -10.22
C GLY A 11 -3.35 11.77 -10.19
N ALA A 12 -3.25 13.06 -10.54
CA ALA A 12 -2.06 13.90 -10.50
C ALA A 12 -1.24 13.64 -9.23
N GLY A 13 0.09 13.64 -9.38
CA GLY A 13 1.01 13.37 -8.28
C GLY A 13 0.61 14.14 -7.04
N VAL A 14 0.33 13.40 -5.96
CA VAL A 14 0.34 13.97 -4.62
C VAL A 14 1.79 14.33 -4.32
N GLY A 15 2.18 15.52 -4.78
CA GLY A 15 3.44 16.14 -4.38
C GLY A 15 3.38 16.34 -2.88
N PHE A 16 4.21 15.61 -2.14
CA PHE A 16 4.34 15.88 -0.72
C PHE A 16 4.89 17.30 -0.55
N PRO A 17 4.15 18.19 0.16
CA PRO A 17 4.64 19.54 0.40
C PRO A 17 5.94 19.43 1.20
N GLY A 18 7.07 19.78 0.57
CA GLY A 18 8.40 19.77 1.19
C GLY A 18 9.47 18.95 0.47
N CYS A 19 9.12 18.09 -0.50
CA CYS A 19 10.11 17.37 -1.30
C CYS A 19 10.32 18.08 -2.65
N GLY A 20 11.41 18.84 -2.77
CA GLY A 20 11.79 19.51 -4.02
C GLY A 20 11.98 18.51 -5.17
N GLY A 21 10.98 18.38 -6.05
CA GLY A 21 11.07 17.77 -7.38
C GLY A 21 11.45 16.28 -7.47
N LYS A 22 11.73 15.59 -6.36
CA LYS A 22 12.09 14.16 -6.38
C LYS A 22 10.85 13.28 -6.43
N THR A 23 10.84 12.33 -7.35
CA THR A 23 9.83 11.27 -7.36
C THR A 23 10.02 10.39 -6.13
N VAL A 24 9.03 10.37 -5.24
CA VAL A 24 9.02 9.57 -4.02
C VAL A 24 8.17 8.32 -4.26
N ASN A 25 8.76 7.15 -4.07
CA ASN A 25 8.04 5.88 -4.16
C ASN A 25 7.37 5.56 -2.83
N ILE A 26 6.05 5.34 -2.86
CA ILE A 26 5.22 5.26 -1.66
C ILE A 26 4.38 3.99 -1.70
N LEU A 27 4.38 3.24 -0.60
CA LEU A 27 3.51 2.10 -0.37
C LEU A 27 2.47 2.49 0.67
N ALA A 28 1.20 2.43 0.34
CA ALA A 28 0.09 2.72 1.24
C ALA A 28 -0.64 1.43 1.62
N LEU A 29 -0.92 1.26 2.91
CA LEU A 29 -1.60 0.09 3.48
C LEU A 29 -2.91 0.53 4.17
N ASP A 30 -4.03 -0.08 3.79
CA ASP A 30 -5.29 0.06 4.52
C ASP A 30 -5.79 -1.30 4.99
N THR A 31 -5.88 -1.41 6.31
CA THR A 31 -6.36 -2.57 7.06
C THR A 31 -7.45 -2.17 8.04
N ALA A 32 -8.00 -0.94 7.92
CA ALA A 32 -8.93 -0.37 8.90
C ALA A 32 -10.33 -0.98 8.82
N THR A 33 -10.70 -1.56 7.66
CA THR A 33 -12.03 -2.15 7.41
C THR A 33 -11.90 -3.63 7.02
N GLU A 34 -13.01 -4.26 6.64
CA GLU A 34 -13.01 -5.64 6.11
C GLU A 34 -12.35 -5.74 4.71
N LEU A 35 -12.20 -4.60 4.03
CA LEU A 35 -11.48 -4.49 2.77
C LEU A 35 -10.00 -4.23 3.06
N LEU A 36 -9.15 -5.22 2.75
CA LEU A 36 -7.71 -5.06 2.78
C LEU A 36 -7.28 -4.41 1.47
N SER A 37 -6.62 -3.26 1.51
CA SER A 37 -6.07 -2.64 0.29
C SER A 37 -4.61 -2.24 0.42
N VAL A 38 -3.90 -2.34 -0.69
CA VAL A 38 -2.49 -1.93 -0.82
C VAL A 38 -2.34 -1.13 -2.11
N ALA A 39 -1.65 0.00 -2.02
CA ALA A 39 -1.34 0.83 -3.18
C ALA A 39 0.14 1.18 -3.24
N LEU A 40 0.69 1.24 -4.44
CA LEU A 40 2.06 1.62 -4.75
C LEU A 40 2.03 2.81 -5.71
N ARG A 41 2.64 3.92 -5.34
CA ARG A 41 2.91 5.06 -6.24
C ARG A 41 4.39 5.07 -6.56
N ASN A 42 4.72 5.15 -7.84
CA ASN A 42 6.09 5.36 -8.33
C ASN A 42 6.10 6.38 -9.48
N SER A 43 7.24 6.50 -10.18
CA SER A 43 7.40 7.35 -11.37
C SER A 43 6.51 6.97 -12.55
N GLU A 44 6.11 5.71 -12.64
CA GLU A 44 5.32 5.18 -13.75
C GLU A 44 3.81 5.34 -13.52
N GLY A 45 3.37 5.41 -12.26
CA GLY A 45 1.96 5.61 -11.93
C GLY A 45 1.58 5.12 -10.54
N THR A 46 0.27 4.95 -10.32
CA THR A 46 -0.26 4.24 -9.16
C THR A 46 -0.76 2.88 -9.57
N PHE A 47 -0.34 1.88 -8.81
CA PHE A 47 -0.85 0.53 -8.81
C PHE A 47 -1.61 0.32 -7.50
N TYR A 48 -2.72 -0.40 -7.53
CA TYR A 48 -3.41 -0.77 -6.30
C TYR A 48 -4.05 -2.14 -6.44
N THR A 49 -4.24 -2.81 -5.31
CA THR A 49 -4.95 -4.07 -5.23
C THR A 49 -5.69 -4.12 -3.91
N GLU A 50 -6.86 -4.76 -3.92
CA GLU A 50 -7.71 -4.93 -2.76
C GLU A 50 -8.22 -6.36 -2.68
N MET A 51 -8.54 -6.79 -1.47
CA MET A 51 -9.07 -8.11 -1.18
C MET A 51 -10.17 -7.99 -0.14
N ASP A 52 -11.36 -8.41 -0.52
CA ASP A 52 -12.47 -8.65 0.39
C ASP A 52 -12.23 -9.95 1.16
N GLY A 53 -12.48 -9.96 2.48
CA GLY A 53 -12.58 -11.22 3.21
C GLY A 53 -12.39 -11.13 4.73
N PRO A 54 -12.71 -12.23 5.45
CA PRO A 54 -12.57 -12.32 6.91
C PRO A 54 -11.13 -12.06 7.39
N PRO A 55 -10.91 -11.79 8.70
CA PRO A 55 -9.75 -11.07 9.22
C PRO A 55 -8.47 -11.92 9.29
N ARG A 56 -8.00 -12.42 8.14
CA ARG A 56 -6.63 -12.90 7.94
C ARG A 56 -5.76 -11.80 7.35
N HIS A 57 -6.05 -10.54 7.69
CA HIS A 57 -5.35 -9.38 7.17
C HIS A 57 -3.84 -9.46 7.43
N SER A 58 -3.40 -10.03 8.56
CA SER A 58 -1.98 -10.21 8.87
C SER A 58 -1.24 -11.12 7.91
N GLU A 59 -1.86 -12.23 7.51
CA GLU A 59 -1.27 -13.21 6.58
C GLU A 59 -1.31 -12.68 5.14
N ARG A 60 -2.42 -12.05 4.76
CA ARG A 60 -2.68 -11.60 3.37
C ARG A 60 -2.03 -10.28 3.00
N LEU A 61 -1.76 -9.38 3.96
CA LEU A 61 -1.22 -8.05 3.66
C LEU A 61 0.14 -8.11 2.95
N MET A 62 1.06 -8.93 3.44
CA MET A 62 2.38 -9.08 2.80
C MET A 62 2.26 -9.79 1.46
N GLU A 63 1.40 -10.80 1.33
CA GLU A 63 1.12 -11.45 0.05
C GLU A 63 0.59 -10.45 -0.99
N LEU A 64 -0.35 -9.57 -0.60
CA LEU A 64 -0.93 -8.55 -1.48
C LEU A 64 0.13 -7.51 -1.90
N ALA A 65 0.94 -7.04 -0.95
CA ALA A 65 2.01 -6.09 -1.21
C ALA A 65 3.06 -6.68 -2.17
N ASP A 66 3.40 -7.95 -1.98
CA ASP A 66 4.35 -8.69 -2.82
C ASP A 66 3.81 -8.87 -4.24
N GLN A 67 2.54 -9.24 -4.37
CA GLN A 67 1.85 -9.33 -5.66
C GLN A 67 1.82 -7.99 -6.38
N LEU A 68 1.52 -6.91 -5.67
CA LEU A 68 1.49 -5.57 -6.25
C LEU A 68 2.88 -5.13 -6.72
N CYS A 69 3.92 -5.37 -5.92
CA CYS A 69 5.31 -5.07 -6.31
C CYS A 69 5.73 -5.86 -7.55
N ALA A 70 5.34 -7.15 -7.63
CA ALA A 70 5.63 -7.98 -8.80
C ALA A 70 4.89 -7.49 -10.06
N GLN A 71 3.61 -7.11 -9.93
CA GLN A 71 2.82 -6.54 -11.03
C GLN A 71 3.40 -5.22 -11.53
N ALA A 72 3.82 -4.35 -10.61
CA ALA A 72 4.45 -3.07 -10.91
C ALA A 72 5.93 -3.19 -11.30
N ARG A 73 6.49 -4.40 -11.34
CA ARG A 73 7.94 -4.67 -11.53
C ARG A 73 8.83 -3.78 -10.65
N PHE A 74 8.37 -3.54 -9.43
CA PHE A 74 8.96 -2.58 -8.52
C PHE A 74 10.01 -3.24 -7.63
N ASP A 75 11.22 -2.66 -7.58
CA ASP A 75 12.23 -3.04 -6.60
C ASP A 75 11.89 -2.43 -5.23
N ARG A 76 11.68 -3.29 -4.23
CA ARG A 76 11.35 -2.88 -2.86
C ARG A 76 12.42 -1.97 -2.25
N ARG A 77 13.68 -2.08 -2.69
CA ARG A 77 14.78 -1.20 -2.24
C ARG A 77 14.63 0.24 -2.72
N ALA A 78 13.80 0.47 -3.75
CA ALA A 78 13.50 1.81 -4.23
C ALA A 78 12.38 2.49 -3.42
N LEU A 79 11.78 1.81 -2.44
CA LEU A 79 10.72 2.37 -1.62
C LEU A 79 11.26 3.46 -0.69
N ASN A 80 10.59 4.61 -0.65
CA ASN A 80 11.03 5.76 0.15
C ASN A 80 10.13 6.02 1.36
N LEU A 81 8.86 5.64 1.26
CA LEU A 81 7.86 5.93 2.29
C LEU A 81 6.84 4.79 2.38
N VAL A 82 6.43 4.50 3.61
CA VAL A 82 5.27 3.66 3.89
C VAL A 82 4.20 4.50 4.57
N ALA A 83 3.01 4.51 4.02
CA ALA A 83 1.83 5.12 4.58
C ALA A 83 0.88 4.04 5.10
N CYS A 84 0.19 4.30 6.20
CA CYS A 84 -0.87 3.43 6.70
C CYS A 84 -2.04 4.27 7.21
N MET A 85 -3.24 3.71 7.17
CA MET A 85 -4.45 4.37 7.64
C MET A 85 -4.39 4.61 9.16
N ALA A 86 -4.67 5.85 9.59
CA ALA A 86 -4.72 6.21 11.01
C ALA A 86 -6.08 5.93 11.68
N GLY A 87 -7.11 5.61 10.89
CA GLY A 87 -8.48 5.38 11.33
C GLY A 87 -9.47 6.51 10.96
N PRO A 88 -10.74 6.41 11.38
CA PRO A 88 -11.33 5.38 12.24
C PRO A 88 -11.42 3.99 11.58
N GLY A 89 -11.52 2.92 12.38
CA GLY A 89 -11.64 1.55 11.87
C GLY A 89 -11.49 0.48 12.97
N SER A 90 -11.39 -0.78 12.54
CA SER A 90 -11.15 -1.93 13.40
C SER A 90 -9.85 -1.77 14.18
N PHE A 91 -9.92 -1.85 15.52
CA PHE A 91 -8.73 -1.76 16.39
C PHE A 91 -7.67 -2.81 16.02
N THR A 92 -8.10 -4.04 15.73
CA THR A 92 -7.22 -5.13 15.29
C THR A 92 -6.61 -4.79 13.92
N GLY A 93 -7.44 -4.33 12.99
CA GLY A 93 -7.03 -3.94 11.65
C GLY A 93 -5.98 -2.83 11.66
N LEU A 94 -6.23 -1.74 12.38
CA LEU A 94 -5.29 -0.62 12.53
C LEU A 94 -3.95 -1.08 13.12
N ARG A 95 -3.96 -1.93 14.15
CA ARG A 95 -2.72 -2.47 14.74
C ARG A 95 -1.92 -3.33 13.76
N ILE A 96 -2.59 -4.11 12.92
CA ILE A 96 -1.93 -4.88 11.85
C ILE A 96 -1.24 -3.92 10.87
N GLY A 97 -1.96 -2.90 10.39
CA GLY A 97 -1.45 -1.89 9.48
C GLY A 97 -0.24 -1.15 10.04
N PHE A 98 -0.32 -0.66 11.27
CA PHE A 98 0.80 0.01 11.94
C PHE A 98 2.02 -0.90 12.15
N SER A 99 1.79 -2.15 12.58
CA SER A 99 2.88 -3.11 12.82
C SER A 99 3.61 -3.46 11.53
N ALA A 100 2.85 -3.70 10.46
CA ALA A 100 3.37 -3.94 9.13
C ALA A 100 4.12 -2.73 8.57
N ALA A 101 3.52 -1.54 8.63
CA ALA A 101 4.14 -0.31 8.14
C ALA A 101 5.46 -0.03 8.87
N LYS A 102 5.48 -0.19 10.19
CA LYS A 102 6.70 -0.06 10.99
C LYS A 102 7.75 -1.11 10.62
N GLY A 103 7.34 -2.36 10.42
CA GLY A 103 8.24 -3.43 10.00
C GLY A 103 8.90 -3.15 8.65
N ILE A 104 8.11 -2.73 7.66
CA ILE A 104 8.62 -2.35 6.34
C ILE A 104 9.52 -1.12 6.45
N ALA A 105 9.09 -0.06 7.15
CA ALA A 105 9.86 1.15 7.32
C ALA A 105 11.20 0.93 8.05
N THR A 106 11.29 -0.08 8.91
CA THR A 106 12.56 -0.47 9.58
C THR A 106 13.52 -1.18 8.61
N ALA A 107 13.01 -1.77 7.54
CA ALA A 107 13.79 -2.49 6.53
C ALA A 107 14.18 -1.63 5.31
N LEU A 108 13.69 -0.38 5.23
CA LEU A 108 14.08 0.62 4.24
C LEU A 108 15.44 1.23 4.55
#